data_AF-A0A5E4NB29-F1
#
_entry.id   AF-A0A5E4NB29-F1
#
_cell.length_a   1.000
_cell.length_b   1.000
_cell.length_c   1.000
_cell.angle_alpha   90.00
_cell.angle_beta   90.00
_cell.angle_gamma   90.00
#
_symmetry.space_group_name_H-M   'P 1'
#
loop_
_entity.id
_entity.type
_entity.pdbx_description
1 polymer ?
#
loop_
_entity_poly.entity_id
_entity_poly.type
_entity_poly.pdbx_seq_one_letter_code
_entity_poly.pdbx_strand_id
1 'polypeptide(L)'
;SFNTSASDLHYRYPVIYAEMLQIISMLEKKKLSKNMLSVICYAIQIEGSADRTKKDNKFITARYIAKDNPTEMVTIFLGVVSPDNYRAKGLLTAITIILKQFSISIENLVMVTTDGEAANTGKNSG
;
A
#
# COMPACT_ATOMS: atom_id res chain seq x y z
N SER A 1 -29.81 -11.73 0.34
CA SER A 1 -28.55 -11.49 -0.37
C SER A 1 -27.78 -10.39 0.36
N PHE A 2 -26.55 -10.66 0.79
CA PHE A 2 -25.66 -9.61 1.30
C PHE A 2 -25.10 -8.87 0.08
N ASN A 3 -25.71 -7.72 -0.24
CA ASN A 3 -25.37 -6.90 -1.39
C ASN A 3 -24.76 -5.55 -0.95
N THR A 4 -24.04 -5.54 0.17
CA THR A 4 -23.17 -4.42 0.51
C THR A 4 -21.89 -4.56 -0.30
N SER A 5 -21.61 -3.56 -1.12
CA SER A 5 -20.33 -3.45 -1.81
C SER A 5 -19.20 -3.41 -0.79
N ALA A 6 -18.01 -3.95 -1.09
CA ALA A 6 -16.86 -3.84 -0.18
C ALA A 6 -16.53 -2.37 0.16
N SER A 7 -16.87 -1.44 -0.74
CA SER A 7 -16.83 0.00 -0.50
C SER A 7 -17.71 0.46 0.66
N ASP A 8 -18.87 -0.16 0.90
CA ASP A 8 -19.77 0.22 2.01
C ASP A 8 -19.14 -0.02 3.39
N LEU A 9 -18.26 -1.02 3.52
CA LEU A 9 -17.55 -1.32 4.76
C LEU A 9 -16.53 -0.22 5.10
N HIS A 10 -15.76 0.23 4.11
CA HIS A 10 -14.82 1.35 4.25
C HIS A 10 -15.56 2.61 4.75
N TYR A 11 -16.73 2.92 4.18
CA TYR A 11 -17.47 4.12 4.57
C TYR A 11 -18.29 3.97 5.87
N ARG A 12 -18.85 2.79 6.19
CA ARG A 12 -19.69 2.61 7.40
C ARG A 12 -18.88 2.33 8.66
N TYR A 13 -17.80 1.56 8.54
CA TYR A 13 -17.00 1.07 9.67
C TYR A 13 -15.50 1.21 9.39
N PRO A 14 -14.98 2.45 9.25
CA PRO A 14 -13.60 2.70 8.84
C PRO A 14 -12.56 2.07 9.77
N VAL A 15 -12.84 2.02 11.09
CA VAL A 15 -11.94 1.39 12.08
C VAL A 15 -11.82 -0.12 11.84
N ILE A 16 -12.97 -0.81 11.77
CA ILE A 16 -13.00 -2.26 11.53
C ILE A 16 -12.37 -2.61 10.18
N TYR A 17 -12.67 -1.80 9.16
CA TYR A 17 -12.08 -1.97 7.83
C TYR A 17 -10.56 -1.84 7.85
N ALA A 18 -10.02 -0.84 8.55
CA ALA A 18 -8.57 -0.67 8.72
C ALA A 18 -7.93 -1.84 9.47
N GLU A 19 -8.55 -2.33 10.54
CA GLU A 19 -8.08 -3.50 11.29
C GLU A 19 -8.04 -4.76 10.42
N MET A 20 -9.08 -4.98 9.61
CA MET A 20 -9.12 -6.11 8.66
C MET A 20 -7.96 -6.04 7.65
N LEU A 21 -7.72 -4.87 7.07
CA LEU A 21 -6.62 -4.67 6.12
C LEU A 21 -5.25 -4.85 6.78
N GLN A 22 -5.10 -4.48 8.05
CA GLN A 22 -3.88 -4.71 8.81
C GLN A 22 -3.62 -6.21 9.04
N ILE A 23 -4.65 -6.99 9.34
CA ILE A 23 -4.54 -8.46 9.48
C ILE A 23 -4.12 -9.08 8.14
N ILE A 24 -4.75 -8.67 7.03
CA ILE A 24 -4.39 -9.15 5.68
C ILE A 24 -2.93 -8.82 5.37
N SER A 25 -2.51 -7.59 5.60
CA SER A 25 -1.11 -7.14 5.46
C SER A 25 -0.13 -8.00 6.26
N MET A 26 -0.47 -8.35 7.50
CA MET A 26 0.37 -9.22 8.34
C MET A 26 0.49 -10.66 7.80
N LEU A 27 -0.59 -11.21 7.25
CA LEU A 27 -0.55 -12.53 6.62
C LEU A 27 0.34 -12.52 5.38
N GLU A 28 0.25 -11.45 4.57
CA GLU A 28 1.11 -11.23 3.41
C GLU A 28 2.57 -11.02 3.81
N LYS A 29 2.87 -10.31 4.91
CA LYS A 29 4.24 -10.15 5.43
C LYS A 29 4.95 -11.48 5.63
N LYS A 30 4.25 -12.48 6.17
CA LYS A 30 4.81 -13.81 6.40
C LYS A 30 5.16 -14.55 5.09
N LYS A 31 4.41 -14.28 4.01
CA LYS A 31 4.70 -14.81 2.67
C LYS A 31 5.86 -14.03 2.04
N LEU A 32 5.82 -12.70 2.13
CA LEU A 32 6.81 -11.80 1.54
C LEU A 32 8.20 -12.01 2.15
N SER A 33 8.31 -12.24 3.46
CA SER A 33 9.61 -12.44 4.11
C SER A 33 10.37 -13.69 3.62
N LYS A 34 9.66 -14.71 3.11
CA LYS A 34 10.28 -15.86 2.47
C LYS A 34 10.77 -15.57 1.06
N ASN A 35 10.08 -14.68 0.34
CA ASN A 35 10.32 -14.40 -1.08
C ASN A 35 11.23 -13.18 -1.31
N MET A 36 11.34 -12.25 -0.35
CA MET A 36 12.11 -11.00 -0.51
C MET A 36 13.63 -11.20 -0.63
N LEU A 37 14.16 -12.33 -0.14
CA LEU A 37 15.58 -12.69 -0.32
C LEU A 37 15.93 -12.99 -1.79
N SER A 38 14.92 -13.33 -2.61
CA SER A 38 15.10 -13.65 -4.03
C SER A 38 14.58 -12.56 -4.97
N VAL A 39 14.13 -11.39 -4.50
CA VAL A 39 13.59 -10.35 -5.38
C VAL A 39 14.67 -9.76 -6.29
N ILE A 40 14.42 -9.77 -7.60
CA ILE A 40 15.25 -9.11 -8.63
C ILE A 40 15.01 -7.61 -8.59
N CYS A 41 13.73 -7.23 -8.68
CA CYS A 41 13.28 -5.85 -8.68
C CYS A 41 11.84 -5.77 -8.18
N TYR A 42 11.46 -4.61 -7.68
CA TYR A 42 10.08 -4.35 -7.30
C TYR A 42 9.69 -2.88 -7.51
N ALA A 43 8.39 -2.67 -7.67
CA ALA A 43 7.74 -1.37 -7.72
C ALA A 43 6.72 -1.26 -6.59
N ILE A 44 6.53 -0.04 -6.07
CA ILE A 44 5.48 0.27 -5.10
C ILE A 44 4.40 1.08 -5.81
N GLN A 45 3.16 0.63 -5.70
CA GLN A 45 1.97 1.36 -6.11
C GLN A 45 1.25 1.88 -4.88
N ILE A 46 0.83 3.14 -4.94
CA ILE A 46 0.15 3.83 -3.83
C ILE A 46 -1.14 4.45 -4.33
N GLU A 47 -2.23 4.10 -3.66
CA GLU A 47 -3.56 4.65 -3.93
C GLU A 47 -4.00 5.44 -2.71
N GLY A 48 -4.48 6.66 -2.94
CA GLY A 48 -4.99 7.54 -1.90
C GLY A 48 -6.51 7.49 -1.83
N SER A 49 -7.05 7.43 -0.62
CA SER A 49 -8.49 7.55 -0.41
C SER A 49 -8.78 8.21 0.92
N ALA A 50 -9.64 9.23 0.91
CA ALA A 50 -10.16 9.82 2.14
C ALA A 50 -11.36 9.02 2.63
N ASP A 51 -11.34 8.59 3.90
CA ASP A 51 -12.51 7.97 4.51
C ASP A 51 -13.58 9.02 4.93
N ARG A 52 -14.72 8.54 5.45
CA ARG A 52 -15.80 9.42 5.92
C ARG A 52 -15.40 10.37 7.07
N THR A 53 -14.29 10.09 7.77
CA THR A 53 -13.74 10.94 8.83
C THR A 53 -12.73 11.94 8.30
N LYS A 54 -12.57 12.01 6.96
CA LYS A 54 -11.57 12.82 6.24
C LYS A 54 -10.13 12.42 6.55
N LYS A 55 -9.92 11.20 7.03
CA LYS A 55 -8.56 10.67 7.23
C LYS A 55 -8.02 10.23 5.87
N ASP A 56 -6.83 10.72 5.54
CA ASP A 56 -6.14 10.34 4.31
C ASP A 56 -5.52 8.95 4.49
N ASN A 57 -6.03 7.96 3.75
CA ASN A 57 -5.57 6.59 3.79
C ASN A 57 -4.74 6.29 2.53
N LYS A 58 -3.53 5.78 2.73
CA LYS A 58 -2.62 5.35 1.67
C LYS A 58 -2.59 3.83 1.62
N PHE A 59 -3.12 3.27 0.54
CA PHE A 59 -3.12 1.83 0.25
C PHE A 59 -1.86 1.51 -0.52
N ILE A 60 -1.07 0.57 -0.03
CA ILE A 60 0.27 0.30 -0.55
C ILE A 60 0.34 -1.12 -1.06
N THR A 61 0.72 -1.26 -2.31
CA THR A 61 0.89 -2.53 -3.01
C THR A 61 2.31 -2.62 -3.55
N ALA A 62 2.96 -3.77 -3.40
CA ALA A 62 4.22 -4.07 -4.08
C ALA A 62 3.98 -5.00 -5.26
N ARG A 63 4.68 -4.73 -6.36
CA ARG A 63 4.76 -5.62 -7.51
C ARG A 63 6.22 -6.01 -7.67
N TYR A 64 6.52 -7.31 -7.67
CA TYR A 64 7.91 -7.77 -7.72
C TYR A 64 8.08 -8.96 -8.66
N ILE A 65 9.32 -9.15 -9.10
CA ILE A 65 9.77 -10.33 -9.85
C ILE A 65 10.82 -11.04 -8.98
N ALA A 66 10.66 -12.34 -8.78
CA ALA A 66 11.56 -13.15 -7.97
C ALA A 66 12.55 -13.94 -8.83
N LYS A 67 13.75 -14.22 -8.32
CA LYS A 67 14.81 -14.95 -9.04
C LYS A 67 14.41 -16.39 -9.36
N ASP A 68 13.64 -17.01 -8.48
CA ASP A 68 13.11 -18.36 -8.62
C ASP A 68 11.96 -18.46 -9.64
N ASN A 69 11.35 -17.32 -9.98
CA ASN A 69 10.33 -17.24 -11.02
C ASN A 69 10.40 -15.89 -11.77
N PRO A 70 11.43 -15.71 -12.64
CA PRO A 70 11.74 -14.40 -13.23
C PRO A 70 10.74 -13.96 -14.32
N THR A 71 9.85 -14.85 -14.74
CA THR A 71 8.84 -14.59 -15.77
C THR A 71 7.50 -14.13 -15.21
N GLU A 72 7.29 -14.22 -13.90
CA GLU A 72 6.04 -13.88 -13.25
C GLU A 72 6.17 -12.62 -12.41
N MET A 73 5.25 -11.68 -12.60
CA MET A 73 5.12 -10.52 -11.73
C MET A 73 4.08 -10.80 -10.65
N VAL A 74 4.54 -10.83 -9.41
CA VAL A 74 3.68 -11.07 -8.25
C VAL A 74 3.24 -9.72 -7.69
N THR A 75 1.94 -9.60 -7.36
CA THR A 75 1.35 -8.41 -6.74
C THR A 75 0.92 -8.75 -5.32
N ILE A 76 1.39 -7.97 -4.33
CA ILE A 76 1.08 -8.18 -2.92
C ILE A 76 0.65 -6.87 -2.28
N PHE A 77 -0.47 -6.92 -1.57
CA PHE A 77 -0.92 -5.82 -0.73
C PHE A 77 -0.09 -5.76 0.54
N LEU A 78 0.59 -4.63 0.76
CA LEU A 78 1.46 -4.41 1.92
C LEU A 78 0.73 -3.75 3.08
N GLY A 79 -0.40 -3.09 2.85
CA GLY A 79 -1.23 -2.55 3.93
C GLY A 79 -1.75 -1.15 3.66
N VAL A 80 -2.39 -0.59 4.69
CA VAL A 80 -2.86 0.80 4.71
C VAL A 80 -2.09 1.57 5.76
N VAL A 81 -1.67 2.79 5.41
CA VAL A 81 -1.14 3.75 6.36
C VAL A 81 -2.00 5.00 6.29
N SER A 82 -2.38 5.51 7.45
CA SER A 82 -3.11 6.78 7.55
C SER A 82 -2.19 7.83 8.19
N PRO A 83 -1.30 8.48 7.42
CA PRO A 83 -0.33 9.43 7.96
C PRO A 83 -1.04 10.70 8.47
N ASP A 84 -0.55 11.26 9.58
CA ASP A 84 -1.05 12.56 10.09
C ASP A 84 -0.62 13.74 9.20
N ASN A 85 0.42 13.53 8.38
CA ASN A 85 0.91 14.50 7.41
C ASN A 85 0.18 14.36 6.09
N TYR A 86 -0.22 15.48 5.49
CA TYR A 86 -0.84 15.50 4.16
C TYR A 86 0.20 15.50 3.03
N ARG A 87 -0.30 15.20 1.81
CA ARG A 87 0.41 15.35 0.53
C ARG A 87 1.67 14.48 0.41
N ALA A 88 2.67 14.92 -0.36
CA ALA A 88 3.93 14.21 -0.57
C ALA A 88 4.63 13.76 0.72
N LYS A 89 4.49 14.51 1.83
CA LYS A 89 5.05 14.12 3.14
C LYS A 89 4.30 12.93 3.73
N GLY A 90 2.97 12.90 3.60
CA GLY A 90 2.16 11.73 3.93
C GLY A 90 2.54 10.51 3.11
N LEU A 91 2.70 10.68 1.80
CA LEU A 91 3.14 9.62 0.89
C LEU A 91 4.48 9.01 1.31
N LEU A 92 5.49 9.84 1.54
CA LEU A 92 6.83 9.39 1.96
C LEU A 92 6.79 8.71 3.33
N THR A 93 5.97 9.22 4.25
CA THR A 93 5.75 8.62 5.58
C THR A 93 5.17 7.21 5.44
N ALA A 94 4.16 7.05 4.58
CA ALA A 94 3.50 5.78 4.34
C ALA A 94 4.45 4.73 3.73
N ILE A 95 5.23 5.12 2.72
CA ILE A 95 6.29 4.26 2.12
C ILE A 95 7.28 3.83 3.20
N THR A 96 7.79 4.79 3.98
CA THR A 96 8.81 4.53 4.99
C THR A 96 8.32 3.56 6.06
N ILE A 97 7.07 3.72 6.53
CA ILE A 97 6.46 2.83 7.51
C ILE A 97 6.37 1.41 6.96
N ILE A 98 5.88 1.24 5.74
CA ILE A 98 5.74 -0.10 5.13
C ILE A 98 7.09 -0.75 4.86
N LEU A 99 8.05 -0.03 4.27
CA LEU A 99 9.39 -0.59 4.02
C LEU A 99 10.05 -1.07 5.31
N LYS A 100 9.94 -0.30 6.40
CA LYS A 100 10.42 -0.71 7.73
C LYS A 100 9.64 -1.89 8.29
N GLN A 101 8.31 -1.86 8.21
CA GLN A 101 7.45 -2.92 8.72
C GLN A 101 7.78 -4.27 8.06
N PHE A 102 8.14 -4.29 6.79
CA PHE A 102 8.42 -5.50 6.02
C PHE A 102 9.93 -5.79 5.85
N SER A 103 10.81 -4.95 6.43
CA SER A 103 12.26 -5.04 6.26
C SER A 103 12.70 -5.10 4.78
N ILE A 104 12.03 -4.32 3.92
CA ILE A 104 12.31 -4.28 2.48
C ILE A 104 13.42 -3.28 2.21
N SER A 105 14.49 -3.72 1.55
CA SER A 105 15.58 -2.85 1.07
C SER A 105 15.16 -2.07 -0.17
N ILE A 106 15.61 -0.81 -0.28
CA ILE A 106 15.38 0.04 -1.45
C ILE A 106 16.32 -0.26 -2.63
N GLU A 107 17.35 -1.09 -2.46
CA GLU A 107 18.38 -1.33 -3.49
C GLU A 107 17.80 -1.90 -4.80
N ASN A 108 16.65 -2.58 -4.74
CA ASN A 108 15.96 -3.18 -5.88
C ASN A 108 14.65 -2.47 -6.24
N LEU A 109 14.40 -1.28 -5.67
CA LEU A 109 13.23 -0.47 -5.98
C LEU A 109 13.43 0.22 -7.34
N VAL A 110 12.63 -0.13 -8.33
CA VAL A 110 12.73 0.45 -9.68
C VAL A 110 11.73 1.58 -9.92
N MET A 111 10.63 1.61 -9.17
CA MET A 111 9.56 2.57 -9.41
C MET A 111 8.65 2.75 -8.19
N VAL A 112 8.18 3.98 -7.98
CA VAL A 112 7.04 4.29 -7.12
C VAL A 112 5.97 4.96 -7.99
N THR A 113 4.77 4.38 -8.03
CA THR A 113 3.62 4.93 -8.75
C THR A 113 2.54 5.36 -7.80
N THR A 114 1.79 6.37 -8.21
CA THR A 114 0.60 6.87 -7.49
C THR A 114 -0.57 6.92 -8.45
N ASP A 115 -1.81 6.79 -7.95
CA ASP A 115 -3.05 7.00 -8.71
C ASP A 115 -3.22 8.41 -9.32
N GLY A 116 -2.29 9.32 -9.03
CA GLY A 116 -2.30 10.69 -9.55
C GLY A 116 -3.14 11.65 -8.70
N GLU A 117 -3.60 11.22 -7.51
CA GLU A 117 -4.29 12.08 -6.57
C GLU A 117 -3.50 13.38 -6.38
N ALA A 118 -4.20 14.52 -6.42
CA ALA A 118 -3.60 15.86 -6.28
C ALA A 118 -2.74 15.98 -5.02
N ALA A 119 -3.18 15.35 -3.92
CA ALA A 119 -2.41 15.27 -2.68
C ALA A 119 -1.06 14.57 -2.88
N ASN A 120 -1.04 13.44 -3.60
CA ASN A 120 0.17 12.62 -3.80
C ASN A 120 1.14 13.22 -4.81
N THR A 121 0.63 13.96 -5.80
CA THR A 121 1.41 14.52 -6.91
C THR A 121 1.78 16.00 -6.73
N GLY A 122 1.22 16.68 -5.73
CA GLY A 122 1.43 18.11 -5.51
C GLY A 122 0.78 19.01 -6.58
N LYS A 123 -0.05 18.44 -7.47
CA LYS A 123 -0.84 19.23 -8.42
C LYS A 123 -1.92 19.99 -7.66
N ASN A 124 -2.02 21.30 -7.88
CA ASN A 124 -3.19 22.05 -7.43
C ASN A 124 -4.38 21.58 -8.27
N SER A 125 -5.37 20.97 -7.62
CA SER A 125 -6.68 20.71 -8.22
C SER A 125 -7.32 22.06 -8.57
N GLY A 126 -7.67 22.25 -9.84
CA GLY A 126 -8.60 23.30 -10.27
C GLY A 126 -10.04 22.86 -10.05
#